data_AF-A0A840H169-F1
#
_entry.id   AF-A0A840H169-F1
#
_cell.length_a   1.000
_cell.length_b   1.000
_cell.length_c   1.000
_cell.angle_alpha   90.00
_cell.angle_beta   90.00
_cell.angle_gamma   90.00
#
_symmetry.space_group_name_H-M   'P 1'
#
loop_
_entity.id
_entity.type
_entity.pdbx_description
1 polymer ?
#
loop_
_entity_poly.entity_id
_entity_poly.type
_entity_poly.pdbx_seq_one_letter_code
_entity_poly.pdbx_strand_id
1 'polypeptide(L)' 'MVFDATIQASQSAHVPAATKTELALEIVGEEAFDALGSATPIGRVGDPSETGAVVAFLASSDSSFMTGGEVFVDGGLAQV' A
#
# COMPACT_ATOMS: atom_id res chain seq x y z
N MET A 1 -26.17 5.41 -11.57
CA MET A 1 -25.77 6.32 -10.47
C MET A 1 -25.08 5.46 -9.42
N VAL A 2 -23.79 5.17 -9.57
CA VAL A 2 -22.88 4.60 -8.55
C VAL A 2 -21.47 4.61 -9.15
N PHE A 3 -20.87 5.80 -9.23
CA PHE A 3 -19.45 6.01 -9.50
C PHE A 3 -18.87 6.94 -8.43
N ASP A 4 -19.36 6.81 -7.19
CA ASP A 4 -18.92 7.62 -6.05
C ASP A 4 -18.53 6.75 -4.87
N ALA A 5 -17.55 5.90 -5.12
CA ALA A 5 -16.77 5.27 -4.06
C ALA A 5 -15.31 5.39 -4.50
N THR A 6 -14.82 6.62 -4.61
CA THR A 6 -13.39 6.87 -4.55
C THR A 6 -13.00 6.65 -3.09
N ILE A 7 -12.91 5.37 -2.69
CA ILE A 7 -12.22 5.00 -1.46
C ILE A 7 -10.81 5.55 -1.67
N GLN A 8 -10.47 6.58 -0.91
CA GLN A 8 -9.08 6.95 -0.74
C GLN A 8 -8.46 5.73 -0.08
N ALA A 9 -7.91 4.80 -0.89
CA ALA A 9 -6.79 4.01 -0.46
C ALA A 9 -5.78 5.07 -0.04
N SER A 10 -5.80 5.40 1.24
CA SER A 10 -5.04 6.47 1.83
C SER A 10 -3.61 6.10 1.50
N GLN A 11 -3.06 6.76 0.49
CA GLN A 11 -1.64 7.00 0.39
C GLN A 11 -1.26 7.87 1.59
N SER A 12 -1.41 7.33 2.80
CA SER A 12 -0.62 7.80 3.93
C SER A 12 0.76 7.19 3.74
N ALA A 13 1.43 7.67 2.71
CA ALA A 13 2.88 7.66 2.58
C ALA A 13 3.43 8.61 3.65
N HIS A 14 3.26 8.27 4.92
CA HIS A 14 3.75 9.10 6.01
C HIS A 14 5.24 8.83 6.24
N VAL A 15 6.06 9.25 5.27
CA VAL A 15 7.30 8.59 4.80
C VAL A 15 6.88 7.44 3.87
N PRO A 16 7.29 7.40 2.59
CA PRO A 16 6.78 6.41 1.66
C PRO A 16 6.94 5.01 2.27
N ALA A 17 5.81 4.35 2.55
CA ALA A 17 5.83 2.91 2.78
C ALA A 17 6.49 2.35 1.52
N ALA A 18 7.70 1.80 1.69
CA ALA A 18 8.57 1.53 0.56
C ALA A 18 7.95 0.41 -0.27
N THR A 19 7.38 0.80 -1.41
CA THR A 19 6.92 -0.14 -2.43
C THR A 19 8.01 -0.26 -3.48
N LYS A 20 8.39 -1.48 -3.84
CA LYS A 20 9.37 -1.77 -4.90
C LYS A 20 8.83 -1.35 -6.25
N THR A 21 9.08 -0.10 -6.62
CA THR A 21 8.83 0.42 -7.96
C THR A 21 10.16 0.72 -8.62
N GLU A 22 10.24 0.52 -9.94
CA GLU A 22 11.48 0.73 -10.71
C GLU A 22 12.08 2.11 -10.45
N LEU A 23 11.24 3.16 -10.50
CA LEU A 23 11.66 4.55 -10.26
C LEU A 23 12.18 4.75 -8.84
N ALA A 24 11.56 4.13 -7.84
CA ALA A 24 12.00 4.29 -6.46
C ALA A 24 13.33 3.56 -6.20
N LEU A 25 13.53 2.37 -6.80
CA LEU A 25 14.81 1.66 -6.73
C LEU A 25 15.93 2.51 -7.33
N GLU A 26 15.69 3.16 -8.47
CA GLU A 26 16.67 4.03 -9.14
C GLU A 26 17.04 5.26 -8.28
N ILE A 27 16.05 5.87 -7.60
CA ILE A 27 16.26 7.10 -6.82
C ILE A 27 16.89 6.83 -5.45
N VAL A 28 16.43 5.79 -4.75
CA VAL A 28 16.74 5.57 -3.33
C VAL A 28 17.84 4.52 -3.14
N GLY A 29 18.00 3.60 -4.10
CA GLY A 29 19.00 2.53 -4.05
C GLY A 29 18.57 1.33 -3.20
N GLU A 30 19.20 0.18 -3.46
CA GLU A 30 18.84 -1.12 -2.87
C GLU A 30 19.05 -1.16 -1.34
N GLU A 31 20.13 -0.56 -0.84
CA GLU A 31 20.44 -0.50 0.60
C GLU A 31 19.37 0.24 1.41
N ALA A 32 18.85 1.33 0.86
CA ALA A 32 17.77 2.07 1.51
C ALA A 32 16.44 1.30 1.49
N PHE A 33 16.19 0.52 0.43
CA PHE A 33 15.05 -0.38 0.37
C PHE A 33 15.14 -1.49 1.43
N ASP A 34 16.31 -2.08 1.64
CA ASP A 34 16.51 -3.08 2.69
C ASP A 34 16.31 -2.49 4.09
N ALA A 35 16.81 -1.26 4.32
CA ALA A 35 16.60 -0.55 5.57
C ALA A 35 15.11 -0.23 5.82
N LEU A 36 14.40 0.25 4.79
CA LEU A 36 12.96 0.55 4.87
C LEU A 36 12.14 -0.72 5.10
N GLY A 37 12.48 -1.82 4.42
CA GLY A 37 11.83 -3.10 4.60
C GLY A 37 11.98 -3.64 6.02
N SER A 38 13.20 -3.55 6.56
CA SER A 38 13.51 -4.00 7.93
C SER A 38 12.75 -3.23 9.03
N ALA A 39 12.29 -2.01 8.73
CA ALA A 39 11.48 -1.22 9.66
C ALA A 39 10.00 -1.64 9.70
N THR A 40 9.51 -2.34 8.67
CA THR A 40 8.14 -2.89 8.67
C THR A 40 8.05 -4.11 9.59
N PRO A 41 6.93 -4.36 10.28
CA PRO A 41 6.73 -5.60 11.04
C PRO A 41 6.87 -6.88 10.20
N ILE A 42 6.52 -6.86 8.91
CA ILE A 42 6.72 -7.98 7.99
C ILE A 42 8.20 -8.16 7.56
N GLY A 43 9.07 -7.18 7.85
CA GLY A 43 10.51 -7.24 7.60
C GLY A 43 10.88 -7.09 6.12
N ARG A 44 9.99 -6.57 5.28
CA ARG A 44 10.28 -6.28 3.87
C ARG A 44 9.43 -5.14 3.32
N VAL A 45 9.94 -4.55 2.26
CA VAL A 45 9.20 -3.63 1.40
C VAL A 45 8.06 -4.33 0.66
N GLY A 46 7.02 -3.57 0.35
CA GLY A 46 5.84 -4.07 -0.38
C GLY A 46 6.13 -4.27 -1.86
N ASP A 47 5.50 -5.27 -2.46
CA ASP A 47 5.43 -5.41 -3.92
C ASP A 47 4.21 -4.62 -4.45
N PRO A 48 4.33 -3.90 -5.58
CA PRO A 48 3.20 -3.15 -6.15
C PRO A 48 1.93 -3.99 -6.38
N SER A 49 2.09 -5.29 -6.66
CA SER A 49 0.96 -6.21 -6.84
C SER A 49 0.14 -6.41 -5.57
N GLU A 50 0.71 -6.22 -4.37
CA GLU A 50 -0.01 -6.32 -3.10
C GLU A 50 -1.02 -5.16 -2.96
N THR A 51 -0.59 -3.93 -3.26
CA THR A 51 -1.50 -2.78 -3.34
C THR A 51 -2.51 -2.96 -4.46
N GLY A 52 -2.07 -3.45 -5.63
CA GLY A 52 -2.94 -3.72 -6.77
C GLY A 52 -4.06 -4.72 -6.46
N ALA A 53 -3.76 -5.78 -5.70
CA ALA A 53 -4.73 -6.77 -5.29
C ALA A 53 -5.82 -6.17 -4.37
N VAL A 54 -5.44 -5.30 -3.42
CA VAL A 54 -6.39 -4.61 -2.55
C VAL A 54 -7.26 -3.65 -3.35
N VAL A 55 -6.68 -2.91 -4.30
CA VAL A 55 -7.46 -2.04 -5.21
C VAL A 55 -8.44 -2.88 -6.04
N ALA A 56 -8.02 -4.02 -6.57
CA ALA A 56 -8.89 -4.92 -7.34
C ALA A 56 -10.05 -5.45 -6.49
N PHE A 57 -9.79 -5.86 -5.23
CA PHE A 57 -10.82 -6.25 -4.28
C PHE A 57 -11.80 -5.11 -4.00
N LEU A 58 -11.31 -3.91 -3.69
CA LEU A 58 -12.14 -2.74 -3.40
C LEU A 58 -12.98 -2.31 -4.61
N ALA A 59 -12.49 -2.52 -5.82
CA ALA A 59 -13.23 -2.27 -7.06
C ALA A 59 -14.21 -3.39 -7.45
N SER A 60 -14.20 -4.53 -6.76
CA SER A 60 -15.03 -5.70 -7.07
C SER A 60 -16.39 -5.67 -6.36
N SER A 61 -17.27 -6.63 -6.67
CA SER A 61 -18.52 -6.85 -5.92
C SER A 61 -18.30 -7.35 -4.49
N ASP A 62 -17.12 -7.89 -4.19
CA ASP A 62 -16.82 -8.52 -2.90
C ASP A 62 -16.69 -7.47 -1.78
N SER A 63 -16.50 -6.20 -2.14
CA SER A 63 -16.49 -5.04 -1.25
C SER A 63 -17.82 -4.27 -1.23
N SER A 64 -18.92 -4.84 -1.76
CA SER A 64 -20.18 -4.11 -2.01
C SER A 64 -20.84 -3.42 -0.80
N PHE A 65 -20.46 -3.78 0.42
CA PHE A 65 -20.94 -3.14 1.66
C PHE A 65 -19.83 -2.37 2.42
N MET A 66 -18.66 -2.22 1.82
CA MET A 66 -17.54 -1.45 2.37
C MET A 66 -17.58 -0.03 1.80
N THR A 67 -17.71 0.96 2.69
CA THR A 67 -17.67 2.37 2.31
C THR A 67 -17.11 3.21 3.47
N GLY A 68 -16.45 4.32 3.14
CA GLY A 68 -15.90 5.28 4.12
C GLY A 68 -14.77 4.76 5.00
N GLY A 69 -14.24 3.55 4.75
CA GLY A 69 -13.13 2.95 5.49
C GLY A 69 -11.79 3.07 4.77
N GLU A 70 -10.71 2.96 5.54
CA GLU A 70 -9.34 2.87 5.03
C GLU A 70 -8.82 1.43 5.13
N VAL A 71 -8.03 1.00 4.15
CA VAL A 71 -7.34 -0.30 4.16
C VAL A 71 -5.85 -0.04 4.02
N PHE A 72 -5.06 -0.47 5.01
CA PHE A 72 -3.61 -0.29 5.03
C PHE A 72 -2.91 -1.47 4.35
N VAL A 73 -2.01 -1.16 3.41
CA VAL A 73 -1.13 -2.12 2.72
C VAL A 73 0.32 -1.71 2.94
N ASP A 74 0.77 -1.78 4.19
CA ASP A 74 1.99 -1.12 4.66
C ASP A 74 2.94 -2.06 5.43
N GLY A 75 2.72 -3.37 5.35
CA GLY A 75 3.53 -4.35 6.08
C GLY A 75 3.39 -4.28 7.60
N GLY A 76 2.36 -3.58 8.11
CA GLY A 76 2.05 -3.41 9.53
C GLY A 76 2.60 -2.14 10.17
N LEU A 77 3.23 -1.24 9.40
CA LEU A 77 3.89 -0.03 9.91
C LEU A 77 2.98 0.86 10.75
N ALA A 78 1.73 1.08 10.32
CA ALA A 78 0.80 1.97 11.00
C ALA A 78 -0.04 1.27 12.09
N GLN A 79 0.20 -0.01 12.38
CA GLN A 79 -0.68 -0.86 13.21
C GLN A 79 -0.01 -1.35 14.51
N VAL A 80 1.12 -0.74 14.89
CA VAL A 80 1.89 -1.02 16.11
C VAL A 80 1.89 0.15 17.09
#